data_AF-A0AAW8F4Q5-F1
#
_entry.id   AF-A0AAW8F4Q5-F1
#
_cell.length_a   1.000
_cell.length_b   1.000
_cell.length_c   1.000
_cell.angle_alpha   90.00
_cell.angle_beta   90.00
_cell.angle_gamma   90.00
#
_symmetry.space_group_name_H-M   'P 1'
#
loop_
_entity.id
_entity.type
_entity.pdbx_description
1 polymer ?
#
loop_
_entity_poly.entity_id
_entity_poly.type
_entity_poly.pdbx_seq_one_letter_code
_entity_poly.pdbx_strand_id
1 'polypeptide(L)'
;MCGRYASTRSPQELAPLFQVPDVPAKETLAPNWNVAPTNDVWAVLERAPRGEEDTDTVQRELRPLRWGLVPSWAKDVKVGARMINARVETVHEKPAYRRAFMRRRCLLPADGFYEWEQIKDPATGKTRKLPYFIHPEDEQVMALAGLYEYWRDPAVKQDDDPAAWLMTCTIITTEATDAAGRVHPRMPLALTPDHYDAWLDPTHQDPDDLRALLGQPAEGHLHARPVSTAVNNVRNNGPQLLDEIAA
;
A
#
# COMPACT_ATOMS: atom_id res chain seq x y z
N MET A 1 6.43 8.04 -8.14
CA MET A 1 5.42 8.00 -7.04
C MET A 1 4.73 6.69 -7.30
N CYS A 2 4.72 5.78 -6.33
CA CYS A 2 4.20 4.43 -6.56
C CYS A 2 2.68 4.48 -6.79
N GLY A 3 2.27 4.42 -8.06
CA GLY A 3 0.88 4.55 -8.49
C GLY A 3 0.33 3.30 -9.18
N ARG A 4 1.07 2.18 -9.14
CA ARG A 4 0.62 0.89 -9.63
C ARG A 4 1.39 -0.23 -8.94
N TYR A 5 0.70 -1.32 -8.62
CA TYR A 5 1.36 -2.53 -8.11
C TYR A 5 0.58 -3.80 -8.46
N ALA A 6 1.16 -4.96 -8.16
CA ALA A 6 0.51 -6.26 -8.30
C ALA A 6 0.21 -6.84 -6.92
N SER A 7 -1.01 -7.35 -6.73
CA SER A 7 -1.46 -8.05 -5.53
C SER A 7 -2.33 -9.22 -5.97
N THR A 8 -1.71 -10.38 -6.12
CA THR A 8 -2.31 -11.56 -6.74
C THR A 8 -2.60 -12.67 -5.74
N ARG A 9 -1.93 -12.66 -4.59
CA ARG A 9 -2.08 -13.66 -3.53
C ARG A 9 -3.46 -13.61 -2.87
N SER A 10 -3.99 -14.79 -2.59
CA SER A 10 -5.25 -14.99 -1.89
C SER A 10 -5.11 -14.74 -0.38
N PRO A 11 -6.22 -14.49 0.34
CA PRO A 11 -6.22 -14.44 1.80
C PRO A 11 -5.61 -15.68 2.47
N GLN A 12 -5.79 -16.86 1.87
CA GLN A 12 -5.24 -18.13 2.37
C GLN A 12 -3.71 -18.18 2.28
N GLU A 13 -3.12 -17.52 1.29
CA GLU A 13 -1.67 -17.39 1.15
C GLU A 13 -1.12 -16.27 2.05
N LEU A 14 -1.86 -15.17 2.21
CA LEU A 14 -1.43 -14.01 2.99
C LEU A 14 -1.51 -14.25 4.51
N ALA A 15 -2.56 -14.92 4.99
CA ALA A 15 -2.77 -15.13 6.41
C ALA A 15 -1.57 -15.76 7.15
N PRO A 16 -0.97 -16.87 6.69
CA PRO A 16 0.19 -17.44 7.36
C PRO A 16 1.43 -16.54 7.28
N LEU A 17 1.63 -15.80 6.18
CA LEU A 17 2.79 -14.90 5.99
C LEU A 17 2.77 -13.72 6.97
N PHE A 18 1.57 -13.25 7.31
CA PHE A 18 1.36 -12.10 8.19
C PHE A 18 0.83 -12.47 9.58
N GLN A 19 0.74 -13.77 9.89
CA GLN A 19 0.22 -14.29 11.16
C GLN A 19 -1.20 -13.78 11.48
N VAL A 20 -2.06 -13.72 10.46
CA VAL A 20 -3.48 -13.40 10.63
C VAL A 20 -4.20 -14.66 11.13
N PRO A 21 -4.86 -14.64 12.30
CA PRO A 21 -5.48 -15.83 12.89
C PRO A 21 -6.67 -16.33 12.07
N ASP A 22 -7.49 -15.42 11.53
CA ASP A 22 -8.71 -15.75 10.83
C ASP A 22 -8.70 -15.21 9.39
N VAL A 23 -8.91 -16.13 8.44
CA VAL A 23 -9.10 -15.76 7.04
C VAL A 23 -10.51 -15.18 6.84
N PRO A 24 -10.66 -13.99 6.22
CA PRO A 24 -11.98 -13.42 5.95
C PRO A 24 -12.85 -14.35 5.10
N ALA A 25 -13.94 -14.86 5.67
CA ALA A 25 -14.81 -15.80 4.98
C ALA A 25 -15.74 -15.15 3.92
N LYS A 26 -16.01 -13.85 4.05
CA LYS A 26 -17.00 -13.13 3.22
C LYS A 26 -16.38 -12.13 2.24
N GLU A 27 -15.17 -11.67 2.52
CA GLU A 27 -14.50 -10.65 1.72
C GLU A 27 -13.62 -11.36 0.69
N THR A 28 -13.83 -11.05 -0.59
CA THR A 28 -13.04 -11.62 -1.68
C THR A 28 -12.57 -10.52 -2.61
N LEU A 29 -11.25 -10.47 -2.83
CA LEU A 29 -10.65 -9.68 -3.90
C LEU A 29 -10.07 -10.66 -4.91
N ALA A 30 -10.39 -10.46 -6.19
CA ALA A 30 -9.76 -11.21 -7.26
C ALA A 30 -8.27 -10.83 -7.36
N PRO A 31 -7.39 -11.76 -7.78
CA PRO A 31 -6.01 -11.42 -8.12
C PRO A 31 -5.94 -10.22 -9.08
N ASN A 32 -5.06 -9.27 -8.78
CA ASN A 32 -4.92 -8.06 -9.56
C ASN A 32 -3.44 -7.80 -9.87
N TRP A 33 -3.08 -8.00 -11.13
CA TRP A 33 -1.75 -7.74 -11.68
C TRP A 33 -1.53 -6.26 -11.99
N ASN A 34 -2.57 -5.41 -11.91
CA ASN A 34 -2.51 -4.01 -12.31
C ASN A 34 -3.30 -3.10 -11.36
N VAL A 35 -3.08 -3.26 -10.05
CA VAL A 35 -3.74 -2.48 -9.00
C VAL A 35 -3.48 -1.01 -9.23
N ALA A 36 -4.57 -0.24 -9.39
CA ALA A 36 -4.55 1.19 -9.59
C ALA A 36 -5.16 1.91 -8.38
N PRO A 37 -4.87 3.22 -8.19
CA PRO A 37 -5.57 4.07 -7.26
C PRO A 37 -7.08 3.84 -7.29
N THR A 38 -7.69 3.86 -6.11
CA THR A 38 -9.12 3.66 -5.84
C THR A 38 -9.64 2.23 -5.97
N ASN A 39 -8.81 1.26 -6.36
CA ASN A 39 -9.14 -0.14 -6.18
C ASN A 39 -9.15 -0.52 -4.70
N ASP A 40 -9.91 -1.54 -4.36
CA ASP A 40 -9.82 -2.19 -3.07
C ASP A 40 -8.65 -3.17 -3.06
N VAL A 41 -7.91 -3.20 -1.97
CA VAL A 41 -6.66 -3.94 -1.80
C VAL A 41 -6.62 -4.60 -0.44
N TRP A 42 -5.98 -5.75 -0.33
CA TRP A 42 -5.76 -6.39 0.97
C TRP A 42 -4.82 -5.52 1.81
N ALA A 43 -5.18 -5.36 3.08
CA ALA A 43 -4.34 -4.73 4.09
C ALA A 43 -4.36 -5.58 5.35
N VAL A 44 -3.18 -5.76 5.94
CA VAL A 44 -3.00 -6.34 7.27
C VAL A 44 -2.97 -5.20 8.26
N LEU A 45 -3.80 -5.25 9.29
CA LEU A 45 -3.89 -4.22 10.33
C LEU A 45 -4.17 -4.85 11.69
N GLU A 46 -3.84 -4.15 12.76
CA GLU A 46 -4.25 -4.52 14.11
C GLU A 46 -5.24 -3.49 14.65
N ARG A 47 -6.32 -3.98 15.25
CA ARG A 47 -7.33 -3.13 15.89
C ARG A 47 -8.04 -3.88 17.00
N ALA A 48 -8.51 -3.12 17.99
CA ALA A 48 -9.51 -3.63 18.92
C ALA A 48 -10.88 -3.75 18.21
N PRO A 49 -11.68 -4.80 18.51
CA PRO A 49 -13.06 -4.93 18.08
C PRO A 49 -13.89 -3.66 18.36
N ARG A 50 -14.90 -3.41 17.52
CA ARG A 50 -15.75 -2.22 17.69
C ARG A 50 -16.51 -2.30 19.01
N GLY A 51 -16.30 -1.31 19.88
CA GLY A 51 -16.95 -1.22 21.19
C GLY A 51 -16.09 -1.74 22.35
N GLU A 52 -14.91 -2.25 22.05
CA GLU A 52 -13.90 -2.64 23.03
C GLU A 52 -12.71 -1.70 22.84
N GLU A 53 -12.41 -0.90 23.87
CA GLU A 53 -11.24 0.00 23.88
C GLU A 53 -10.03 -0.64 24.57
N ASP A 54 -10.18 -1.87 25.05
CA ASP A 54 -9.14 -2.61 25.74
C ASP A 54 -8.08 -3.12 24.76
N THR A 55 -6.82 -3.04 25.16
CA THR A 55 -5.68 -3.49 24.36
C THR A 55 -5.58 -5.01 24.32
N ASP A 56 -6.14 -5.68 25.33
CA ASP A 56 -6.16 -7.15 25.43
C ASP A 56 -7.01 -7.82 24.35
N THR A 57 -7.82 -7.05 23.61
CA THR A 57 -8.67 -7.56 22.54
C THR A 57 -8.19 -7.18 21.14
N VAL A 58 -7.03 -6.53 21.00
CA VAL A 58 -6.43 -6.23 19.69
C VAL A 58 -6.19 -7.52 18.91
N GLN A 59 -6.72 -7.58 17.69
CA GLN A 59 -6.52 -8.69 16.78
C GLN A 59 -5.90 -8.20 15.49
N ARG A 60 -5.02 -9.02 14.92
CA ARG A 60 -4.52 -8.84 13.56
C ARG A 60 -5.56 -9.32 12.58
N GLU A 61 -5.90 -8.49 11.60
CA GLU A 61 -6.93 -8.76 10.61
C GLU A 61 -6.39 -8.53 9.20
N LEU A 62 -6.90 -9.31 8.24
CA LEU A 62 -6.77 -9.03 6.82
C LEU A 62 -8.08 -8.40 6.32
N ARG A 63 -8.03 -7.20 5.76
CA ARG A 63 -9.22 -6.43 5.36
C ARG A 63 -9.05 -5.81 3.97
N PRO A 64 -10.09 -5.77 3.12
CA PRO A 64 -10.07 -4.97 1.91
C PRO A 64 -10.20 -3.49 2.28
N LEU A 65 -9.27 -2.66 1.82
CA LEU A 65 -9.29 -1.21 1.97
C LEU A 65 -9.23 -0.55 0.60
N ARG A 66 -9.91 0.58 0.44
CA ARG A 66 -9.79 1.37 -0.78
C ARG A 66 -8.46 2.13 -0.81
N TRP A 67 -7.63 1.91 -1.83
CA TRP A 67 -6.36 2.62 -1.97
C TRP A 67 -6.56 4.08 -2.42
N GLY A 68 -6.19 5.02 -1.56
CA GLY A 68 -6.43 6.45 -1.71
C GLY A 68 -7.08 7.01 -0.45
N LEU A 69 -6.24 7.40 0.52
CA LEU A 69 -6.67 7.74 1.87
C LEU A 69 -7.62 8.95 1.89
N VAL A 70 -8.75 8.80 2.56
CA VAL A 70 -9.73 9.87 2.79
C VAL A 70 -9.68 10.24 4.26
N PRO A 71 -9.17 11.44 4.61
CA PRO A 71 -9.14 11.89 6.00
C PRO A 71 -10.55 11.98 6.57
N SER A 72 -10.71 11.70 7.86
CA SER A 72 -12.03 11.69 8.52
C SER A 72 -12.82 13.00 8.43
N TRP A 73 -12.13 14.13 8.21
CA TRP A 73 -12.74 15.46 8.05
C TRP A 73 -13.09 15.83 6.60
N ALA A 74 -12.76 14.97 5.63
CA ALA A 74 -13.03 15.23 4.23
C ALA A 74 -14.54 15.24 3.95
N LYS A 75 -14.98 16.12 3.06
CA LYS A 75 -16.39 16.21 2.64
C LYS A 75 -16.73 15.31 1.44
N ASP A 76 -15.71 14.82 0.73
CA ASP A 76 -15.86 14.05 -0.51
C ASP A 76 -14.72 13.03 -0.63
N VAL A 77 -15.08 11.78 -0.94
CA VAL A 77 -14.19 10.64 -1.17
C VAL A 77 -13.16 10.90 -2.27
N LYS A 78 -13.44 11.79 -3.23
CA LYS A 78 -12.55 12.13 -4.36
C LYS A 78 -11.19 12.66 -3.93
N VAL A 79 -11.08 13.21 -2.71
CA VAL A 79 -9.77 13.64 -2.17
C VAL A 79 -8.78 12.48 -2.12
N GLY A 80 -9.26 11.24 -1.90
CA GLY A 80 -8.44 10.05 -1.79
C GLY A 80 -7.61 9.74 -3.03
N ALA A 81 -8.09 10.11 -4.23
CA ALA A 81 -7.34 9.93 -5.48
C ALA A 81 -6.00 10.70 -5.51
N ARG A 82 -5.84 11.72 -4.67
CA ARG A 82 -4.60 12.51 -4.53
C ARG A 82 -3.75 12.07 -3.33
N MET A 83 -4.22 11.11 -2.54
CA MET A 83 -3.65 10.71 -1.25
C MET A 83 -3.24 9.23 -1.25
N ILE A 84 -2.83 8.74 -2.41
CA ILE A 84 -2.40 7.35 -2.63
C ILE A 84 -1.03 7.05 -2.01
N ASN A 85 -0.20 8.07 -1.83
CA ASN A 85 1.10 7.96 -1.17
C ASN A 85 1.25 9.00 -0.05
N ALA A 86 1.98 8.62 1.00
CA ALA A 86 2.51 9.52 2.01
C ALA A 86 4.04 9.47 1.99
N ARG A 87 4.71 10.61 2.20
CA ARG A 87 6.18 10.68 2.22
C ARG A 87 6.69 10.40 3.63
N VAL A 88 7.61 9.44 3.78
CA VAL A 88 8.19 9.05 5.08
C VAL A 88 8.72 10.25 5.88
N GLU A 89 9.27 11.25 5.18
CA GLU A 89 9.87 12.45 5.76
C GLU A 89 8.86 13.34 6.49
N THR A 90 7.58 13.30 6.10
CA THR A 90 6.56 14.25 6.61
C THR A 90 5.28 13.57 7.10
N VAL A 91 5.19 12.24 7.02
CA VAL A 91 3.97 11.47 7.34
C VAL A 91 3.49 11.70 8.78
N HIS A 92 4.43 11.88 9.70
CA HIS A 92 4.16 12.12 11.13
C HIS A 92 3.70 13.56 11.43
N GLU A 93 3.89 14.51 10.52
CA GLU A 93 3.58 15.93 10.73
C GLU A 93 2.28 16.36 10.04
N LYS A 94 2.01 15.81 8.84
CA LYS A 94 0.93 16.30 7.98
C LYS A 94 -0.44 16.01 8.61
N PRO A 95 -1.37 16.99 8.69
CA PRO A 95 -2.69 16.80 9.28
C PRO A 95 -3.50 15.63 8.71
N ALA A 96 -3.28 15.34 7.42
CA ALA A 96 -3.86 14.22 6.69
C ALA A 96 -3.44 12.83 7.21
N TYR A 97 -2.25 12.71 7.80
CA TYR A 97 -1.60 11.43 8.08
C TYR A 97 -1.22 11.27 9.55
N ARG A 98 -0.82 12.33 10.24
CA ARG A 98 -0.24 12.28 11.60
C ARG A 98 -1.08 11.50 12.62
N ARG A 99 -2.41 11.52 12.52
CA ARG A 99 -3.27 10.74 13.43
C ARG A 99 -3.29 9.26 13.08
N ALA A 100 -3.33 8.94 11.78
CA ALA A 100 -3.25 7.56 11.30
C ALA A 100 -1.86 6.97 11.53
N PHE A 101 -0.79 7.75 11.34
CA PHE A 101 0.58 7.36 11.64
C PHE A 101 0.75 6.82 13.06
N MET A 102 -0.01 7.35 14.01
CA MET A 102 0.09 7.00 15.43
C MET A 102 -0.77 5.80 15.84
N ARG A 103 -1.85 5.49 15.12
CA ARG A 103 -2.87 4.53 15.60
C ARG A 103 -3.48 3.62 14.54
N ARG A 104 -3.27 3.91 13.26
CA ARG A 104 -3.95 3.26 12.13
C ARG A 104 -2.93 2.97 11.04
N ARG A 105 -1.98 2.11 11.40
CA ARG A 105 -0.95 1.61 10.51
C ARG A 105 -1.40 0.27 9.94
N CYS A 106 -0.96 -0.01 8.72
CA CYS A 106 -1.22 -1.28 8.07
C CYS A 106 0.00 -1.71 7.24
N LEU A 107 0.01 -2.97 6.84
CA LEU A 107 0.86 -3.49 5.78
C LEU A 107 -0.01 -3.78 4.56
N LEU A 108 0.47 -3.40 3.39
CA LEU A 108 -0.20 -3.63 2.12
C LEU A 108 0.63 -4.66 1.35
N PRO A 109 0.18 -5.93 1.30
CA PRO A 109 0.87 -6.98 0.57
C PRO A 109 0.94 -6.68 -0.92
N ALA A 110 2.11 -6.87 -1.52
CA ALA A 110 2.32 -6.70 -2.95
C ALA A 110 3.31 -7.75 -3.47
N ASP A 111 3.07 -8.26 -4.68
CA ASP A 111 4.06 -9.10 -5.38
C ASP A 111 5.22 -8.25 -5.95
N GLY A 112 4.96 -6.95 -6.14
CA GLY A 112 5.88 -5.96 -6.68
C GLY A 112 5.12 -4.73 -7.14
N PHE A 113 5.83 -3.68 -7.52
CA PHE A 113 5.24 -2.42 -7.97
C PHE A 113 5.74 -2.01 -9.36
N TYR A 114 4.99 -1.17 -10.05
CA TYR A 114 5.44 -0.62 -11.32
C TYR A 114 5.90 0.82 -11.18
N GLU A 115 6.98 1.16 -11.86
CA GLU A 115 7.42 2.53 -12.09
C GLU A 115 7.80 2.72 -13.56
N TRP A 116 7.82 3.98 -14.00
CA TRP A 116 8.07 4.33 -15.40
C TRP A 116 9.35 5.12 -15.54
N GLU A 117 10.35 4.50 -16.19
CA GLU A 117 11.59 5.19 -16.56
C GLU A 117 11.30 6.18 -17.69
N GLN A 118 11.83 7.41 -17.56
CA GLN A 118 11.74 8.43 -18.59
C GLN A 118 12.93 8.33 -19.53
N ILE A 119 12.70 7.77 -20.73
CA ILE A 119 13.73 7.62 -21.75
C ILE A 119 13.60 8.74 -22.76
N LYS A 120 14.64 9.58 -22.84
CA LYS A 120 14.72 10.65 -23.84
C LYS A 120 15.34 10.11 -25.12
N ASP A 121 14.61 10.20 -26.22
CA ASP A 121 15.11 9.89 -27.56
C ASP A 121 16.18 10.92 -27.96
N PRO A 122 17.44 10.52 -28.21
CA PRO A 122 18.51 11.44 -28.58
C PRO A 122 18.30 12.12 -29.93
N ALA A 123 17.60 11.46 -30.86
CA ALA A 123 17.37 11.96 -32.22
C ALA A 123 16.18 12.92 -32.29
N THR A 124 15.09 12.61 -31.57
CA THR A 124 13.86 13.43 -31.62
C THR A 124 13.69 14.37 -30.43
N GLY A 125 14.47 14.17 -29.36
CA GLY A 125 14.34 14.89 -28.09
C GLY A 125 13.07 14.54 -27.30
N LYS A 126 12.22 13.64 -27.80
CA LYS A 126 10.96 13.24 -27.16
C LYS A 126 11.22 12.28 -26.01
N THR A 127 10.49 12.46 -24.91
CA THR A 127 10.53 11.53 -23.78
C THR A 127 9.43 10.48 -23.93
N ARG A 128 9.82 9.20 -23.94
CA ARG A 128 8.91 8.06 -23.78
C ARG A 128 9.01 7.51 -22.36
N LYS A 129 7.98 6.80 -21.91
CA LYS A 129 7.95 6.12 -20.61
C LYS A 129 8.01 4.62 -20.80
N LEU A 130 9.04 3.97 -20.29
CA LEU A 130 9.17 2.50 -20.27
C LEU A 130 8.75 2.00 -18.89
N PRO A 131 7.66 1.20 -18.78
CA PRO A 131 7.30 0.60 -17.50
C PRO A 131 8.29 -0.50 -17.10
N TYR A 132 8.63 -0.52 -15.82
CA TYR A 132 9.34 -1.61 -15.16
C TYR A 132 8.44 -2.20 -14.08
N PHE A 133 8.53 -3.51 -13.91
CA PHE A 133 8.04 -4.19 -12.71
C PHE A 133 9.22 -4.41 -11.77
N ILE A 134 9.08 -3.91 -10.54
CA ILE A 134 10.11 -3.94 -9.50
C ILE A 134 9.60 -4.83 -8.37
N HIS A 135 10.38 -5.85 -8.03
CA HIS A 135 9.97 -6.87 -7.06
C HIS A 135 11.19 -7.45 -6.31
N PRO A 136 10.98 -8.16 -5.20
CA PRO A 136 12.03 -8.90 -4.52
C PRO A 136 12.63 -9.99 -5.43
N GLU A 137 13.96 -10.13 -5.43
CA GLU A 137 14.67 -11.18 -6.19
C GLU A 137 14.24 -12.60 -5.82
N ASP A 138 13.83 -12.83 -4.57
CA ASP A 138 13.36 -14.11 -4.05
C ASP A 138 11.87 -14.37 -4.30
N GLU A 139 11.20 -13.47 -5.04
CA GLU A 139 9.77 -13.49 -5.36
C GLU A 139 8.84 -13.53 -4.13
N GLN A 140 9.34 -13.17 -2.95
CA GLN A 140 8.52 -13.07 -1.74
C GLN A 140 7.56 -11.89 -1.79
N VAL A 141 6.57 -11.91 -0.88
CA VAL A 141 5.62 -10.80 -0.76
C VAL A 141 6.33 -9.60 -0.16
N MET A 142 6.12 -8.43 -0.76
CA MET A 142 6.48 -7.16 -0.15
C MET A 142 5.39 -6.74 0.83
N ALA A 143 5.78 -6.36 2.05
CA ALA A 143 4.89 -5.75 3.02
C ALA A 143 5.03 -4.23 2.98
N LEU A 144 4.28 -3.56 2.11
CA LEU A 144 4.39 -2.12 1.95
C LEU A 144 3.80 -1.41 3.17
N ALA A 145 4.60 -0.58 3.85
CA ALA A 145 4.13 0.19 4.99
C ALA A 145 3.04 1.15 4.54
N GLY A 146 1.90 1.10 5.23
CA GLY A 146 0.74 1.91 4.91
C GLY A 146 0.09 2.50 6.15
N LEU A 147 -0.79 3.47 5.90
CA LEU A 147 -1.72 4.00 6.88
C LEU A 147 -3.14 3.77 6.40
N TYR A 148 -4.08 3.67 7.32
CA TYR A 148 -5.50 3.62 7.00
C TYR A 148 -6.32 4.64 7.79
N GLU A 149 -7.50 4.97 7.26
CA GLU A 149 -8.46 5.85 7.91
C GLU A 149 -9.88 5.31 7.77
N TYR A 150 -10.70 5.68 8.75
CA TYR A 150 -12.14 5.57 8.68
C TYR A 150 -12.72 6.91 8.20
N TRP A 151 -13.46 6.86 7.12
CA TRP A 151 -14.22 8.00 6.65
C TRP A 151 -15.71 7.69 6.72
N ARG A 152 -16.47 8.56 7.38
CA ARG A 152 -17.93 8.49 7.42
C ARG A 152 -18.50 9.40 6.34
N ASP A 153 -19.32 8.86 5.46
CA ASP A 153 -20.00 9.64 4.42
C ASP A 153 -20.96 10.65 5.07
N PRO A 154 -20.74 11.97 4.92
CA PRO A 154 -21.60 12.98 5.50
C PRO A 154 -23.00 13.01 4.86
N ALA A 155 -23.22 12.36 3.70
CA ALA A 155 -24.52 12.27 3.06
C ALA A 155 -25.44 11.21 3.69
N VAL A 156 -24.87 10.21 4.39
CA VAL A 156 -25.64 9.14 5.03
C VAL A 156 -26.18 9.62 6.38
N LYS A 157 -27.50 9.74 6.49
CA LYS A 157 -28.18 10.35 7.64
C LYS A 157 -28.34 9.41 8.84
N GLN A 158 -28.31 8.10 8.63
CA GLN A 158 -28.43 7.10 9.69
C GLN A 158 -27.05 6.85 10.29
N ASP A 159 -26.93 6.97 11.61
CA ASP A 159 -25.64 6.88 12.31
C ASP A 159 -25.12 5.45 12.47
N ASP A 160 -26.03 4.47 12.41
CA ASP A 160 -25.76 3.05 12.57
C ASP A 160 -25.60 2.30 11.23
N ASP A 161 -25.83 2.96 10.09
CA ASP A 161 -25.70 2.34 8.77
C ASP A 161 -24.22 1.95 8.49
N PRO A 162 -23.91 0.65 8.35
CA PRO A 162 -22.55 0.21 8.03
C PRO A 162 -22.06 0.75 6.68
N ALA A 163 -22.96 1.03 5.73
CA ALA A 163 -22.62 1.61 4.44
C ALA A 163 -22.21 3.08 4.54
N ALA A 164 -22.41 3.73 5.69
CA ALA A 164 -21.90 5.07 5.97
C ALA A 164 -20.37 5.12 6.09
N TRP A 165 -19.71 3.98 6.30
CA TRP A 165 -18.29 3.93 6.60
C TRP A 165 -17.47 3.36 5.46
N LEU A 166 -16.39 4.07 5.12
CA LEU A 166 -15.39 3.64 4.17
C LEU A 166 -14.05 3.52 4.89
N MET A 167 -13.37 2.39 4.72
CA MET A 167 -11.97 2.28 5.10
C MET A 167 -11.09 2.53 3.88
N THR A 168 -10.10 3.40 4.05
CA THR A 168 -9.19 3.81 2.98
C THR A 168 -7.75 3.72 3.43
N CYS A 169 -6.81 3.53 2.51
CA CYS A 169 -5.40 3.41 2.83
C CYS A 169 -4.48 4.27 1.94
N THR A 170 -3.25 4.46 2.39
CA THR A 170 -2.16 5.10 1.63
C THR A 170 -0.88 4.30 1.81
N ILE A 171 -0.01 4.33 0.81
CA ILE A 171 1.32 3.69 0.87
C ILE A 171 2.36 4.72 1.29
N ILE A 172 3.18 4.40 2.28
CA ILE A 172 4.33 5.22 2.64
C ILE A 172 5.43 5.01 1.59
N THR A 173 6.02 6.11 1.15
CA THR A 173 7.08 6.13 0.14
C THR A 173 8.34 6.74 0.70
N THR A 174 9.48 6.23 0.25
CA THR A 174 10.83 6.67 0.63
C THR A 174 11.65 6.99 -0.63
N GLU A 175 12.86 7.51 -0.44
CA GLU A 175 13.85 7.63 -1.49
C GLU A 175 14.18 6.25 -2.07
N ALA A 176 14.26 6.16 -3.40
CA ALA A 176 14.51 4.88 -4.04
C ALA A 176 15.98 4.48 -3.93
N THR A 177 16.21 3.23 -3.56
CA THR A 177 17.53 2.58 -3.58
C THR A 177 17.62 1.56 -4.72
N ASP A 178 18.82 1.04 -4.96
CA ASP A 178 19.06 -0.13 -5.84
C ASP A 178 18.50 0.00 -7.26
N ALA A 179 17.87 -1.06 -7.77
CA ALA A 179 17.30 -1.09 -9.11
C ALA A 179 16.13 -0.11 -9.27
N ALA A 180 15.35 0.13 -8.21
CA ALA A 180 14.25 1.10 -8.23
C ALA A 180 14.76 2.52 -8.49
N GLY A 181 15.90 2.89 -7.87
CA GLY A 181 16.53 4.21 -8.03
C GLY A 181 16.96 4.54 -9.46
N ARG A 182 17.23 3.51 -10.28
CA ARG A 182 17.53 3.69 -11.71
C ARG A 182 16.29 4.08 -12.53
N VAL A 183 15.11 3.63 -12.09
CA VAL A 183 13.83 3.86 -12.79
C VAL A 183 13.15 5.15 -12.33
N HIS A 184 13.11 5.39 -11.01
CA HIS A 184 12.39 6.53 -10.42
C HIS A 184 13.00 6.92 -9.06
N PRO A 185 13.09 8.21 -8.68
CA PRO A 185 13.72 8.66 -7.43
C PRO A 185 12.97 8.31 -6.13
N ARG A 186 11.84 7.60 -6.21
CA ARG A 186 10.97 7.24 -5.08
C ARG A 186 10.44 5.83 -5.27
N MET A 187 10.32 5.09 -4.17
CA MET A 187 9.76 3.74 -4.11
C MET A 187 8.78 3.63 -2.93
N PRO A 188 7.87 2.64 -2.92
CA PRO A 188 7.14 2.31 -1.70
C PRO A 188 8.10 1.75 -0.65
N LEU A 189 7.84 2.05 0.62
CA LEU A 189 8.64 1.53 1.73
C LEU A 189 8.09 0.16 2.11
N ALA A 190 8.91 -0.89 2.01
CA ALA A 190 8.58 -2.23 2.49
C ALA A 190 9.24 -2.50 3.85
N LEU A 191 8.52 -3.14 4.76
CA LEU A 191 9.03 -3.56 6.07
C LEU A 191 9.46 -5.02 6.05
N THR A 192 10.41 -5.36 6.92
CA THR A 192 10.83 -6.73 7.22
C THR A 192 9.92 -7.37 8.28
N PRO A 193 9.81 -8.71 8.32
CA PRO A 193 8.94 -9.41 9.26
C PRO A 193 9.16 -9.08 10.74
N ASP A 194 10.39 -8.82 11.14
CA ASP A 194 10.78 -8.43 12.51
C ASP A 194 10.21 -7.07 12.94
N HIS A 195 9.78 -6.23 12.00
CA HIS A 195 9.13 -4.95 12.28
C HIS A 195 7.61 -4.98 12.21
N TYR A 196 6.98 -6.09 11.80
CA TYR A 196 5.52 -6.14 11.59
C TYR A 196 4.75 -5.89 12.88
N ASP A 197 5.11 -6.57 13.96
CA ASP A 197 4.40 -6.46 15.24
C ASP A 197 4.46 -5.02 15.78
N ALA A 198 5.67 -4.45 15.86
CA ALA A 198 5.88 -3.09 16.34
C ALA A 198 5.22 -2.02 15.44
N TRP A 199 5.14 -2.28 14.12
CA TRP A 199 4.48 -1.39 13.18
C TRP A 199 2.95 -1.48 13.26
N LEU A 200 2.38 -2.67 13.49
CA LEU A 200 0.94 -2.86 13.50
C LEU A 200 0.30 -2.49 14.85
N ASP A 201 1.01 -2.67 15.96
CA ASP A 201 0.51 -2.45 17.32
C ASP A 201 -0.07 -1.04 17.52
N PRO A 202 -1.39 -0.85 17.69
CA PRO A 202 -2.01 0.46 17.82
C PRO A 202 -1.69 1.18 19.15
N THR A 203 -1.10 0.48 20.12
CA THR A 203 -0.66 1.04 21.40
C THR A 203 0.72 1.69 21.30
N HIS A 204 1.54 1.26 20.33
CA HIS A 204 2.80 1.90 19.98
C HIS A 204 2.54 3.28 19.35
N GLN A 205 2.65 4.31 20.17
CA GLN A 205 2.27 5.70 19.86
C GLN A 205 3.43 6.69 20.09
N ASP A 206 4.68 6.25 20.11
CA ASP A 206 5.80 7.18 20.09
C ASP A 206 6.16 7.51 18.62
N PRO A 207 6.06 8.78 18.16
CA PRO A 207 6.34 9.11 16.77
C PRO A 207 7.78 8.83 16.34
N ASP A 208 8.75 8.98 17.25
CA ASP A 208 10.16 8.80 16.92
C ASP A 208 10.52 7.31 16.84
N ASP A 209 9.99 6.48 17.74
CA ASP A 209 10.14 5.02 17.64
C ASP A 209 9.49 4.48 16.37
N LEU A 210 8.27 4.94 16.03
CA LEU A 210 7.59 4.56 14.79
C LEU A 210 8.35 4.99 13.53
N ARG A 211 9.03 6.14 13.58
CA ARG A 211 9.89 6.59 12.48
C ARG A 211 11.16 5.76 12.38
N ALA A 212 11.71 5.28 13.49
CA ALA A 212 12.87 4.41 13.50
C ALA A 212 12.58 3.09 12.77
N LEU A 213 11.37 2.53 12.93
CA LEU A 213 10.91 1.34 12.17
C LEU A 213 10.93 1.54 10.65
N LEU A 214 10.79 2.79 10.18
CA LEU A 214 10.81 3.15 8.76
C LEU A 214 12.22 3.49 8.24
N GLY A 215 13.23 3.52 9.11
CA GLY A 215 14.62 3.82 8.76
C GLY A 215 15.38 2.64 8.16
N GLN A 216 14.88 1.41 8.36
CA GLN A 216 15.43 0.17 7.83
C GLN A 216 14.40 -0.48 6.90
N PRO A 217 14.20 0.05 5.68
CA PRO A 217 13.39 -0.64 4.70
C PRO A 217 13.98 -2.03 4.42
N ALA A 218 13.14 -2.96 3.97
CA ALA A 218 13.55 -4.33 3.70
C ALA A 218 14.90 -4.40 2.97
N GLU A 219 15.89 -4.99 3.65
CA GLU A 219 17.20 -5.32 3.08
C GLU A 219 16.99 -6.46 2.08
N GLY A 220 16.54 -6.09 0.89
CA GLY A 220 16.27 -7.03 -0.19
C GLY A 220 16.77 -6.43 -1.48
N HIS A 221 17.57 -7.19 -2.22
CA HIS A 221 17.90 -6.82 -3.58
C HIS A 221 16.61 -6.82 -4.40
N LEU A 222 16.23 -5.63 -4.87
CA LEU A 222 15.11 -5.47 -5.78
C LEU A 222 15.60 -5.73 -7.21
N HIS A 223 14.88 -6.60 -7.90
CA HIS A 223 15.03 -6.75 -9.33
C HIS A 223 14.07 -5.79 -10.06
N ALA A 224 14.55 -5.14 -11.11
CA ALA A 224 13.73 -4.30 -11.98
C ALA A 224 13.81 -4.83 -13.40
N ARG A 225 12.68 -5.29 -13.94
CA ARG A 225 12.58 -5.78 -15.31
C ARG A 225 11.63 -4.93 -16.16
N PRO A 226 11.98 -4.62 -17.41
CA PRO A 226 11.09 -3.88 -18.30
C PRO A 226 9.91 -4.77 -18.68
N VAL A 227 8.71 -4.19 -18.71
CA VAL A 227 7.47 -4.88 -19.05
C VAL A 227 6.73 -4.20 -20.19
N SER A 228 5.71 -4.87 -20.73
CA SER A 228 4.89 -4.33 -21.81
C SER A 228 4.17 -3.03 -21.42
N THR A 229 4.05 -2.10 -22.37
CA THR A 229 3.24 -0.88 -22.23
C THR A 229 1.74 -1.16 -22.07
N ALA A 230 1.29 -2.41 -22.25
CA ALA A 230 -0.05 -2.84 -21.93
C ALA A 230 -0.46 -2.49 -20.49
N VAL A 231 0.48 -2.48 -19.53
CA VAL A 231 0.20 -2.09 -18.13
C VAL A 231 -0.33 -0.66 -18.03
N ASN A 232 -0.02 0.24 -18.97
CA ASN A 232 -0.46 1.63 -18.94
C ASN A 232 -1.99 1.77 -18.87
N ASN A 233 -2.72 0.85 -19.50
CA ASN A 233 -4.17 0.80 -19.43
C ASN A 233 -4.62 -0.03 -18.22
N VAL A 234 -5.19 0.64 -17.22
CA VAL A 234 -5.67 0.04 -15.95
C VAL A 234 -6.75 -1.03 -16.14
N ARG A 235 -7.38 -1.11 -17.33
CA ARG A 235 -8.36 -2.16 -17.63
C ARG A 235 -7.71 -3.50 -17.97
N ASN A 236 -6.43 -3.50 -18.34
CA ASN A 236 -5.68 -4.72 -18.55
C ASN A 236 -5.32 -5.28 -17.18
N ASN A 237 -5.73 -6.52 -16.91
CA ASN A 237 -5.45 -7.20 -15.65
C ASN A 237 -5.21 -8.69 -15.91
N GLY A 238 -3.96 -9.07 -16.16
CA GLY A 238 -3.59 -10.46 -16.37
C GLY A 238 -2.10 -10.70 -16.13
N PRO A 239 -1.71 -11.97 -15.91
CA PRO A 239 -0.34 -12.34 -15.52
C PRO A 239 0.71 -11.90 -16.55
N GLN A 240 0.35 -11.83 -17.83
CA GLN A 240 1.22 -11.37 -18.90
C GLN A 240 1.73 -9.93 -18.75
N LEU A 241 1.14 -9.14 -17.85
CA LEU A 241 1.63 -7.79 -17.54
C LEU A 241 2.95 -7.81 -16.76
N LEU A 242 3.27 -8.94 -16.15
CA LEU A 242 4.53 -9.15 -15.46
C LEU A 242 5.62 -9.66 -16.41
N ASP A 243 5.29 -10.14 -17.61
CA ASP A 243 6.26 -10.73 -18.52
C ASP A 243 7.33 -9.72 -18.93
N GLU A 244 8.58 -10.16 -18.85
CA GLU A 244 9.72 -9.35 -19.27
C GLU A 244 9.70 -9.16 -20.79
N ILE A 245 10.02 -7.94 -21.22
CA ILE A 245 10.21 -7.63 -22.64
C ILE A 245 11.68 -7.36 -22.94
N ALA A 246 12.09 -7.56 -24.18
CA ALA A 246 13.38 -7.05 -24.64
C ALA A 246 13.37 -5.51 -24.59
N ALA A 247 14.41 -4.94 -23.97
CA ALA A 247 14.61 -3.49 -23.81
C ALA A 247 14.94 -2.79 -25.15
#